data_AF-A0A1H3QSJ4-F1
#
_entry.id   AF-A0A1H3QSJ4-F1
#
_cell.length_a   1.000
_cell.length_b   1.000
_cell.length_c   1.000
_cell.angle_alpha   90.00
_cell.angle_beta   90.00
_cell.angle_gamma   90.00
#
_symmetry.space_group_name_H-M   'P 1'
#
loop_
_entity.id
_entity.type
_entity.pdbx_description
1 polymer ?
#
loop_
_entity_poly.entity_id
_entity_poly.type
_entity_poly.pdbx_seq_one_letter_code
_entity_poly.pdbx_strand_id
1 'polypeptide(L)'
;MPRLMLNDEFWSKLEKILLQEAIYNKRNLRMTVEGMLYRMRVGCPWRDLPEIFGCWNSIYKRFNAWSLSNKWNRVFKALIIDP
;
A
#
# COMPACT_ATOMS: atom_id res chain seq x y z
N MET A 1 17.29 -5.80 6.72
CA MET A 1 15.89 -5.86 6.23
C MET A 1 15.23 -4.53 6.50
N PRO A 2 14.51 -3.92 5.53
CA PRO A 2 13.70 -2.73 5.80
C PRO A 2 12.62 -3.08 6.83
N ARG A 3 12.41 -2.21 7.82
CA ARG A 3 11.36 -2.39 8.83
C ARG A 3 10.00 -2.21 8.15
N LEU A 4 9.12 -3.20 8.26
CA LEU A 4 7.72 -3.06 7.86
C LEU A 4 7.06 -1.96 8.70
N MET A 5 6.21 -1.18 8.06
CA MET A 5 5.59 0.00 8.66
C MET A 5 4.34 -0.37 9.45
N LEU A 6 3.63 -1.42 9.02
CA LEU A 6 2.38 -1.85 9.61
C LEU A 6 2.59 -3.08 10.49
N ASN A 7 2.18 -2.95 11.76
CA ASN A 7 1.94 -4.12 12.59
C ASN A 7 0.68 -4.87 12.10
N ASP A 8 0.41 -6.04 12.66
CA ASP A 8 -0.71 -6.88 12.20
C ASP A 8 -2.08 -6.25 12.47
N GLU A 9 -2.20 -5.46 13.54
CA GLU A 9 -3.44 -4.77 13.90
C GLU A 9 -3.78 -3.67 12.87
N PHE A 10 -2.85 -2.75 12.60
CA PHE A 10 -3.00 -1.71 11.60
C PHE A 10 -3.16 -2.28 10.21
N TRP A 11 -2.45 -3.37 9.90
CA TRP A 11 -2.66 -4.09 8.65
C TRP A 11 -4.09 -4.61 8.56
N SER A 12 -4.63 -5.26 9.59
CA SER A 12 -5.99 -5.80 9.57
C SER A 12 -7.05 -4.70 9.36
N LYS A 13 -6.90 -3.54 10.01
CA LYS A 13 -7.77 -2.38 9.79
C LYS A 13 -7.68 -1.88 8.34
N LEU A 14 -6.47 -1.64 7.85
CA LEU A 14 -6.24 -1.15 6.49
C LEU A 14 -6.74 -2.14 5.44
N GLU A 15 -6.50 -3.44 5.62
CA GLU A 15 -6.94 -4.49 4.73
C GLU A 15 -8.46 -4.48 4.56
N LYS A 16 -9.23 -4.31 5.65
CA LYS A 16 -10.70 -4.19 5.56
C LYS A 16 -11.12 -3.01 4.70
N ILE A 17 -10.50 -1.84 4.90
CA ILE A 17 -10.79 -0.62 4.12
C ILE A 17 -10.43 -0.82 2.65
N LEU A 18 -9.26 -1.40 2.37
CA LEU A 18 -8.84 -1.71 1.00
C LEU A 18 -9.87 -2.61 0.29
N LEU A 19 -10.38 -3.63 0.98
CA LEU A 19 -11.38 -4.53 0.42
C LEU A 19 -12.72 -3.85 0.15
N GLN A 20 -13.16 -2.95 1.04
CA GLN A 20 -14.35 -2.11 0.83
C GLN A 20 -14.19 -1.21 -0.40
N GLU A 21 -12.98 -0.73 -0.67
CA GLU A 21 -12.63 0.10 -1.84
C GLU A 21 -12.35 -0.70 -3.13
N ALA A 22 -12.86 -1.94 -3.19
CA ALA A 22 -12.69 -2.87 -4.30
C ALA A 22 -11.20 -3.09 -4.66
N ILE A 23 -10.32 -3.11 -3.66
CA ILE A 23 -8.93 -3.57 -3.80
C ILE A 23 -8.89 -5.02 -3.32
N TYR A 24 -8.96 -5.95 -4.27
CA TYR A 24 -9.01 -7.38 -3.97
C TYR A 24 -7.80 -7.89 -3.18
N ASN A 25 -8.08 -8.82 -2.27
CA ASN A 25 -7.06 -9.49 -1.47
C ASN A 25 -6.25 -10.47 -2.34
N LYS A 26 -5.17 -9.97 -2.95
CA LYS A 26 -4.17 -10.81 -3.59
C LYS A 26 -3.14 -11.22 -2.54
N ARG A 27 -2.54 -12.41 -2.68
CA ARG A 27 -1.52 -12.96 -1.77
C ARG A 27 -0.41 -11.97 -1.36
N ASN A 28 -0.02 -11.07 -2.25
CA ASN A 28 1.05 -10.08 -2.02
C ASN A 28 0.54 -8.65 -1.74
N LEU A 29 -0.74 -8.48 -1.38
CA LEU A 29 -1.34 -7.16 -1.15
C LEU A 29 -0.60 -6.41 -0.04
N ARG A 30 -0.33 -7.05 1.11
CA ARG A 30 0.42 -6.47 2.22
C ARG A 30 1.78 -5.93 1.78
N MET A 31 2.61 -6.78 1.16
CA MET A 31 3.95 -6.36 0.74
C MET A 31 3.92 -5.27 -0.34
N THR A 32 2.91 -5.27 -1.21
CA THR A 32 2.70 -4.19 -2.18
C THR A 32 2.45 -2.85 -1.48
N VAL A 33 1.55 -2.84 -0.50
CA VAL A 33 1.19 -1.64 0.28
C VAL A 33 2.37 -1.18 1.13
N GLU A 34 3.05 -2.11 1.81
CA GLU A 34 4.28 -1.83 2.56
C GLU A 34 5.36 -1.19 1.69
N GLY A 35 5.53 -1.66 0.45
CA GLY A 35 6.43 -1.04 -0.52
C GLY A 35 6.02 0.39 -0.87
N MET A 36 4.73 0.64 -1.10
CA MET A 36 4.22 2.00 -1.35
C MET A 36 4.47 2.93 -0.16
N LEU A 37 4.19 2.47 1.06
CA LEU A 37 4.42 3.23 2.30
C LEU A 37 5.91 3.49 2.55
N TYR A 38 6.76 2.48 2.32
CA TYR A 38 8.20 2.63 2.41
C TYR A 38 8.70 3.72 1.46
N ARG A 39 8.26 3.69 0.19
CA ARG A 39 8.63 4.73 -0.79
C ARG A 39 8.16 6.11 -0.35
N MET A 40 6.95 6.23 0.20
CA MET A 40 6.43 7.51 0.69
C MET A 40 7.24 8.05 1.88
N ARG A 41 7.66 7.18 2.81
CA ARG A 41 8.46 7.59 3.96
C ARG A 41 9.91 7.92 3.60
N VAL A 42 10.54 7.12 2.75
CA VAL A 42 11.97 7.25 2.41
C VAL A 42 12.20 8.24 1.27
N GLY A 43 11.22 8.41 0.38
CA GLY A 43 11.32 9.31 -0.77
C GLY A 43 12.21 8.78 -1.91
N CYS A 44 12.51 7.48 -1.94
CA CYS A 44 13.38 6.91 -2.98
C CYS A 44 12.68 6.84 -4.36
N PRO A 45 13.46 6.81 -5.45
CA PRO A 45 12.96 6.39 -6.75
C PRO A 45 12.29 5.02 -6.69
N TRP A 46 11.27 4.79 -7.52
CA TRP A 46 10.58 3.49 -7.56
C TRP A 46 11.53 2.34 -7.87
N ARG A 47 12.54 2.55 -8.73
CA ARG A 47 13.50 1.51 -9.12
C ARG A 47 14.39 1.05 -7.96
N ASP A 48 14.53 1.87 -6.93
CA ASP A 48 15.38 1.61 -5.77
C ASP A 48 14.60 0.98 -4.61
N LEU A 49 13.35 0.58 -4.86
CA LEU A 49 12.52 -0.08 -3.87
C LEU A 49 13.15 -1.43 -3.48
N PRO A 50 13.31 -1.73 -2.18
CA PRO A 50 13.84 -3.02 -1.74
C PRO A 50 13.02 -4.20 -2.28
N GLU A 51 13.70 -5.22 -2.82
CA GLU A 51 13.07 -6.38 -3.46
C GLU A 51 12.16 -7.19 -2.53
N ILE A 52 12.34 -7.07 -1.22
CA ILE A 52 11.49 -7.70 -0.20
C ILE A 52 10.01 -7.31 -0.37
N PHE A 53 9.72 -6.10 -0.87
CA PHE A 53 8.35 -5.66 -1.13
C PHE A 53 7.75 -6.25 -2.43
N GLY A 54 8.60 -6.82 -3.27
CA GLY A 54 8.29 -7.34 -4.59
C GLY A 54 8.83 -6.46 -5.72
N CYS A 55 8.48 -6.82 -6.95
CA CYS A 55 8.95 -6.11 -8.14
C CYS A 55 8.44 -4.66 -8.15
N TRP A 56 9.37 -3.70 -8.16
CA TRP A 56 9.05 -2.27 -8.13
C TRP A 56 8.07 -1.84 -9.23
N ASN A 57 8.20 -2.38 -10.45
CA ASN A 57 7.36 -2.01 -11.59
C ASN A 57 5.90 -2.42 -11.36
N SER A 58 5.69 -3.58 -10.75
CA SER A 58 4.36 -4.06 -10.38
C SER A 58 3.71 -3.19 -9.30
N ILE A 59 4.51 -2.76 -8.31
CA ILE A 59 4.06 -1.88 -7.23
C ILE A 59 3.72 -0.50 -7.79
N TYR A 60 4.60 0.07 -8.61
CA TYR A 60 4.39 1.35 -9.29
C TYR A 60 3.12 1.35 -10.14
N LYS A 61 2.94 0.34 -11.02
CA LYS A 61 1.74 0.23 -11.86
C LYS A 61 0.46 0.19 -11.03
N ARG A 62 0.46 -0.56 -9.91
CA ARG A 62 -0.69 -0.61 -9.00
C ARG A 62 -0.93 0.73 -8.32
N PHE A 63 0.13 1.35 -7.81
CA PHE A 63 0.05 2.65 -7.17
C PHE A 63 -0.58 3.67 -8.12
N ASN A 64 -0.06 3.74 -9.35
CA ASN A 64 -0.57 4.65 -10.36
C ASN A 64 -2.03 4.35 -10.73
N ALA A 65 -2.39 3.08 -10.94
CA ALA A 65 -3.77 2.69 -11.26
C ALA A 65 -4.75 3.05 -10.12
N TRP A 66 -4.36 2.88 -8.86
CA TRP A 66 -5.20 3.23 -7.70
C TRP A 66 -5.30 4.74 -7.51
N SER A 67 -4.24 5.49 -7.79
CA SER A 67 -4.25 6.96 -7.81
C SER A 67 -5.22 7.48 -8.88
N LEU A 68 -5.11 6.98 -10.12
CA LEU A 68 -5.99 7.38 -11.23
C LEU A 68 -7.47 7.05 -10.98
N SER A 69 -7.75 5.94 -10.27
CA SER A 69 -9.12 5.54 -9.90
C SER A 69 -9.61 6.16 -8.59
N ASN A 70 -8.87 7.14 -8.04
CA ASN A 70 -9.17 7.86 -6.81
C ASN A 70 -9.32 6.97 -5.56
N LYS A 71 -8.80 5.74 -5.61
CA LYS A 71 -8.91 4.75 -4.52
C LYS A 71 -8.18 5.20 -3.27
N TRP A 72 -6.98 5.75 -3.42
CA TRP A 72 -6.21 6.25 -2.28
C TRP A 72 -6.95 7.34 -1.50
N ASN A 73 -7.57 8.29 -2.20
CA ASN A 73 -8.36 9.33 -1.54
C ASN A 73 -9.54 8.77 -0.76
N ARG A 74 -10.19 7.71 -1.26
CA ARG A 74 -11.27 7.04 -0.51
C ARG A 74 -10.75 6.27 0.70
N VAL A 75 -9.64 5.54 0.54
CA VAL A 75 -8.95 4.87 1.65
C VAL A 75 -8.54 5.86 2.74
N PHE A 76 -7.95 7.02 2.38
CA PHE A 76 -7.57 8.05 3.35
C PHE A 76 -8.77 8.65 4.07
N LYS A 77 -9.88 8.89 3.36
CA LYS A 77 -11.11 9.36 3.99
C LYS A 77 -11.66 8.35 5.01
N ALA A 78 -11.63 7.07 4.69
CA ALA A 78 -12.06 6.02 5.61
C ALA A 78 -11.17 5.95 6.87
N LEU A 79 -9.84 6.09 6.71
CA LEU A 79 -8.90 6.10 7.85
C LEU A 79 -9.07 7.32 8.77
N ILE A 80 -9.60 8.44 8.28
CA ILE A 80 -9.90 9.61 9.14
C ILE A 80 -11.11 9.34 10.03
N ILE A 81 -12.06 8.54 9.54
CA ILE A 81 -13.31 8.21 10.24
C ILE A 81 -13.07 7.14 11.32
N ASP A 82 -12.16 6.19 11.07
CA ASP A 82 -11.79 5.11 11.99
C ASP A 82 -10.26 5.06 12.23
N PRO A 83 -9.74 5.79 13.25
CA PRO A 83 -8.31 5.89 13.55
C PRO A 83 -7.60 4.59 13.99
#